data_AF-A0A9P7B8L7-F1
#
_entry.id   AF-A0A9P7B8L7-F1
#
_cell.length_a   1.000
_cell.length_b   1.000
_cell.length_c   1.000
_cell.angle_alpha   90.00
_cell.angle_beta   90.00
_cell.angle_gamma   90.00
#
_symmetry.space_group_name_H-M   'P 1'
#
loop_
_entity.id
_entity.type
_entity.pdbx_description
1 polymer ?
#
loop_
_entity_poly.entity_id
_entity_poly.type
_entity_poly.pdbx_seq_one_letter_code
_entity_poly.pdbx_strand_id
1 'polypeptide(L)'
;MSCLATPLRLLPISRSELHLASTLPSGQSFRWHRLAPPHATLPDRPPCGPDATKSVAEGAEEWAFGWADRTVVLRQDDNGIHYRALYPFKPPHEAYLADLETDTTRSLLTTYFQLDTPLEPLYADWSIRDPKFDRKIKREKERLGGIRVLRQNEWETLVSFICSANNNIARITLMVNRLCAALGDPLPHPSHFSPASVHTSAASVPTDPPPLSPAASQDATLSLFSFPPPKALAHGTQTEALLRQLGFGYRANFIPWSAAHLLETAAALDITPEAYLSSLTRKQFSRSGALQTRDEKPLQQVPKEGNADDADSESRSIRAAREKLLEFKGVGRKVADCILLFGLGWSETVPVDTHVFQIAVRDYSFPAAKNANLSPALHDKVSEFLADKWGPYAGWAQQIVFFADLKSGSTTSPTKAERTGDGTRRMTVKVEAEEELTGSEAEDEAVEKVKKLTFEEEVAALIANPGTKRRRSSATPVAKVQVERVKTLARGSEDRDEREHARLRIKEEVTIADKGSPAQPPTSTRPPLKQRRTNSAASVRKSRSRSGTIKEEE
;
A
#
# COMPACT_ATOMS: atom_id res chain seq x y z
N MET A 1 9.42 -21.31 13.46
CA MET A 1 10.80 -20.83 13.71
C MET A 1 10.94 -20.55 15.19
N SER A 2 12.06 -20.92 15.82
CA SER A 2 12.34 -20.56 17.23
C SER A 2 12.81 -19.11 17.31
N CYS A 3 12.39 -18.36 18.33
CA CYS A 3 12.70 -16.93 18.45
C CYS A 3 13.12 -16.51 19.85
N LEU A 4 13.91 -15.43 19.92
CA LEU A 4 14.20 -14.68 21.12
C LEU A 4 13.29 -13.46 21.19
N ALA A 5 12.86 -13.08 22.39
CA ALA A 5 12.01 -11.93 22.62
C ALA A 5 12.66 -10.99 23.65
N THR A 6 12.56 -9.68 23.41
CA THR A 6 12.87 -8.71 24.46
C THR A 6 11.77 -8.67 25.52
N PRO A 7 12.10 -8.28 26.77
CA PRO A 7 11.09 -8.02 27.80
C PRO A 7 10.07 -7.01 27.29
N LEU A 8 8.85 -7.06 27.83
CA LEU A 8 7.89 -6.02 27.50
C LEU A 8 8.36 -4.67 28.04
N ARG A 9 8.35 -3.65 27.18
CA ARG A 9 8.67 -2.28 27.54
C ARG A 9 7.46 -1.36 27.32
N LEU A 10 7.42 -0.26 28.07
CA LEU A 10 6.40 0.79 27.93
C LEU A 10 7.05 2.06 27.38
N LEU A 11 6.42 2.63 26.35
CA LEU A 11 6.67 3.96 25.84
C LEU A 11 5.51 4.86 26.24
N PRO A 12 5.66 5.71 27.29
CA PRO A 12 4.59 6.60 27.73
C PRO A 12 4.31 7.67 26.67
N ILE A 13 3.11 7.66 26.11
CA ILE A 13 2.68 8.62 25.09
C ILE A 13 1.15 8.69 25.05
N SER A 14 0.59 9.90 24.94
CA SER A 14 -0.87 10.07 24.84
C SER A 14 -1.37 9.71 23.44
N ARG A 15 -2.67 9.38 23.33
CA ARG A 15 -3.32 9.17 22.02
C ARG A 15 -3.41 10.44 21.19
N SER A 16 -3.33 11.63 21.81
CA SER A 16 -3.25 12.89 21.08
C SER A 16 -1.91 13.06 20.37
N GLU A 17 -0.84 12.48 20.91
CA GLU A 17 0.50 12.49 20.32
C GLU A 17 0.69 11.36 19.32
N LEU A 18 0.22 10.14 19.59
CA LEU A 18 0.29 9.03 18.64
C LEU A 18 -0.91 8.10 18.84
N HIS A 19 -1.69 7.87 17.79
CA HIS A 19 -2.77 6.89 17.79
C HIS A 19 -2.51 5.81 16.74
N LEU A 20 -2.17 4.59 17.19
CA LEU A 20 -1.78 3.49 16.28
C LEU A 20 -2.89 3.14 15.30
N ALA A 21 -4.13 3.01 15.79
CA ALA A 21 -5.30 2.64 14.98
C ALA A 21 -5.63 3.66 13.87
N SER A 22 -5.24 4.92 14.03
CA SER A 22 -5.39 5.95 13.00
C SER A 22 -4.14 6.10 12.13
N THR A 23 -2.95 5.93 12.69
CA THR A 23 -1.67 6.16 12.01
C THR A 23 -1.30 5.03 11.07
N LEU A 24 -1.38 3.78 11.53
CA LEU A 24 -0.88 2.61 10.80
C LEU A 24 -1.68 2.27 9.53
N PRO A 25 -3.03 2.34 9.51
CA PRO A 25 -3.80 2.06 8.30
C PRO A 25 -3.95 3.28 7.36
N SER A 26 -3.23 4.38 7.59
CA SER A 26 -3.43 5.65 6.85
C SER A 26 -2.86 5.69 5.42
N GLY A 27 -2.37 4.57 4.89
CA GLY A 27 -1.87 4.46 3.52
C GLY A 27 -0.44 5.00 3.31
N GLN A 28 0.28 5.29 4.40
CA GLN A 28 1.68 5.68 4.37
C GLN A 28 2.64 4.47 4.39
N SER A 29 2.32 3.43 5.17
CA SER A 29 3.03 2.15 5.21
C SER A 29 2.07 1.02 4.85
N PHE A 30 2.63 -0.06 4.29
CA PHE A 30 1.88 -1.22 3.79
C PHE A 30 2.25 -2.53 4.49
N ARG A 31 2.95 -2.42 5.62
CA ARG A 31 3.66 -3.54 6.29
C ARG A 31 3.20 -3.81 7.71
N TRP A 32 2.33 -2.96 8.25
CA TRP A 32 1.72 -3.17 9.55
C TRP A 32 0.58 -4.18 9.44
N HIS A 33 0.64 -5.22 10.26
CA HIS A 33 -0.37 -6.25 10.35
C HIS A 33 -1.11 -6.08 11.67
N ARG A 34 -2.43 -5.89 11.59
CA ARG A 34 -3.30 -6.00 12.77
C ARG A 34 -3.50 -7.47 13.10
N LEU A 35 -3.22 -7.87 14.33
CA LEU A 35 -3.37 -9.25 14.79
C LEU A 35 -4.79 -9.49 15.30
N ALA A 36 -5.40 -10.62 14.92
CA ALA A 36 -6.72 -11.04 15.37
C ALA A 36 -6.79 -12.59 15.44
N PRO A 37 -7.04 -13.19 16.63
CA PRO A 37 -7.10 -12.55 17.95
C PRO A 37 -5.77 -11.87 18.31
N PRO A 38 -5.76 -10.86 19.21
CA PRO A 38 -4.51 -10.37 19.76
C PRO A 38 -3.79 -11.56 20.41
N HIS A 39 -2.63 -11.95 19.85
CA HIS A 39 -1.80 -13.03 20.40
C HIS A 39 -0.99 -12.49 21.57
N ALA A 40 -1.71 -11.85 22.51
CA ALA A 40 -1.20 -10.94 23.51
C ALA A 40 0.21 -11.35 23.90
N THR A 41 1.20 -10.60 23.45
CA THR A 41 2.60 -10.79 23.84
C THR A 41 2.83 -10.31 25.28
N LEU A 42 1.83 -10.57 26.13
CA LEU A 42 1.62 -10.04 27.45
C LEU A 42 1.02 -11.07 28.39
N PRO A 43 1.44 -11.07 29.66
CA PRO A 43 2.67 -10.48 30.20
C PRO A 43 3.87 -11.44 30.01
N ASP A 44 5.10 -10.98 30.32
CA ASP A 44 6.29 -11.86 30.46
C ASP A 44 6.07 -12.99 31.50
N ARG A 45 5.04 -12.85 32.34
CA ARG A 45 4.50 -13.89 33.21
C ARG A 45 3.01 -14.06 32.92
N PRO A 46 2.48 -15.29 32.84
CA PRO A 46 1.03 -15.47 32.72
C PRO A 46 0.34 -14.75 33.90
N PRO A 47 -0.76 -14.03 33.67
CA PRO A 47 -1.44 -13.37 34.76
C PRO A 47 -2.00 -14.44 35.71
N CYS A 48 -1.89 -14.20 37.03
CA CYS A 48 -2.38 -15.13 38.03
C CYS A 48 -3.90 -15.28 37.93
N GLY A 49 -4.37 -16.34 37.28
CA GLY A 49 -5.78 -16.76 37.26
C GLY A 49 -6.38 -16.84 35.84
N PRO A 50 -7.31 -17.79 35.60
CA PRO A 50 -7.90 -18.04 34.27
C PRO A 50 -8.78 -16.89 33.73
N ASP A 51 -9.22 -15.96 34.59
CA ASP A 51 -10.04 -14.80 34.18
C ASP A 51 -9.20 -13.55 33.83
N ALA A 52 -7.95 -13.47 34.30
CA ALA A 52 -7.09 -12.31 34.08
C ALA A 52 -6.53 -12.23 32.64
N THR A 53 -6.35 -13.38 31.96
CA THR A 53 -5.98 -13.43 30.53
C THR A 53 -7.12 -12.97 29.61
N LYS A 54 -8.38 -13.29 29.95
CA LYS A 54 -9.56 -12.86 29.16
C LYS A 54 -9.76 -11.35 29.24
N SER A 55 -9.64 -10.78 30.43
CA SER A 55 -9.81 -9.33 30.66
C SER A 55 -8.76 -8.46 29.95
N VAL A 56 -7.54 -8.96 29.71
CA VAL A 56 -6.46 -8.21 29.03
C VAL A 56 -6.57 -8.30 27.50
N ALA A 57 -7.20 -9.35 26.97
CA ALA A 57 -7.34 -9.62 25.54
C ALA A 57 -8.62 -9.04 24.91
N GLU A 58 -9.69 -8.85 25.70
CA GLU A 58 -10.94 -8.28 25.19
C GLU A 58 -10.78 -6.80 24.79
N GLY A 59 -10.75 -6.54 23.48
CA GLY A 59 -10.65 -5.19 22.91
C GLY A 59 -9.23 -4.67 22.68
N ALA A 60 -8.20 -5.46 23.03
CA ALA A 60 -6.81 -5.10 22.76
C ALA A 60 -6.48 -5.24 21.27
N GLU A 61 -5.97 -4.16 20.66
CA GLU A 61 -5.42 -4.19 19.31
C GLU A 61 -3.89 -4.35 19.38
N GLU A 62 -3.37 -5.41 18.79
CA GLU A 62 -1.93 -5.61 18.58
C GLU A 62 -1.57 -5.44 17.11
N TRP A 63 -0.41 -4.81 16.89
CA TRP A 63 0.14 -4.53 15.58
C TRP A 63 1.52 -5.12 15.47
N ALA A 64 1.81 -5.80 14.36
CA ALA A 64 3.12 -6.37 14.10
C ALA A 64 3.70 -5.87 12.78
N PHE A 65 5.01 -5.68 12.77
CA PHE A 65 5.75 -5.19 11.62
C PHE A 65 7.15 -5.79 11.59
N GLY A 66 7.57 -6.33 10.44
CA GLY A 66 8.94 -6.78 10.24
C GLY A 66 9.84 -5.62 9.85
N TRP A 67 10.85 -5.33 10.67
CA TRP A 67 11.86 -4.31 10.43
C TRP A 67 13.25 -4.94 10.43
N ALA A 68 13.91 -4.93 9.27
CA ALA A 68 15.26 -5.46 9.07
C ALA A 68 15.43 -6.89 9.64
N ASP A 69 15.94 -7.02 10.85
CA ASP A 69 16.34 -8.25 11.55
C ASP A 69 15.34 -8.72 12.63
N ARG A 70 14.25 -7.99 12.86
CA ARG A 70 13.29 -8.27 13.94
C ARG A 70 11.84 -8.04 13.53
N THR A 71 10.94 -8.70 14.24
CA THR A 71 9.51 -8.35 14.26
C THR A 71 9.26 -7.45 15.45
N VAL A 72 8.73 -6.25 15.22
CA VAL A 72 8.27 -5.34 16.27
C VAL A 72 6.78 -5.58 16.51
N VAL A 73 6.40 -5.71 17.77
CA VAL A 73 5.00 -5.88 18.20
C VAL A 73 4.62 -4.70 19.10
N LEU A 74 3.49 -4.05 18.78
CA LEU A 74 2.97 -2.88 19.48
C LEU A 74 1.54 -3.13 19.97
N ARG A 75 1.25 -2.67 21.18
CA ARG A 75 -0.11 -2.56 21.74
C ARG A 75 -0.26 -1.19 22.36
N GLN A 76 -1.39 -0.53 22.16
CA GLN A 76 -1.66 0.77 22.78
C GLN A 76 -2.78 0.68 23.81
N ASP A 77 -2.55 1.26 24.98
CA ASP A 77 -3.58 1.56 25.98
C ASP A 77 -3.46 3.02 26.44
N ASP A 78 -4.15 3.39 27.51
CA ASP A 78 -4.21 4.76 27.99
C ASP A 78 -2.91 5.22 28.68
N ASN A 79 -2.01 4.28 29.03
CA ASN A 79 -0.68 4.60 29.58
C ASN A 79 0.36 4.83 28.48
N GLY A 80 0.10 4.35 27.26
CA GLY A 80 0.98 4.52 26.11
C GLY A 80 1.10 3.27 25.25
N ILE A 81 2.27 3.11 24.64
CA ILE A 81 2.56 2.01 23.73
C ILE A 81 3.42 0.98 24.45
N HIS A 82 2.88 -0.22 24.61
CA HIS A 82 3.62 -1.40 25.02
C HIS A 82 4.27 -2.03 23.80
N TYR A 83 5.55 -2.33 23.87
CA TYR A 83 6.28 -2.87 22.74
C TYR A 83 7.27 -3.96 23.15
N ARG A 84 7.56 -4.83 22.18
CA ARG A 84 8.68 -5.78 22.22
C ARG A 84 9.18 -6.07 20.81
N ALA A 85 10.35 -6.69 20.74
CA ALA A 85 10.93 -7.19 19.49
C ALA A 85 11.16 -8.70 19.58
N LEU A 86 10.89 -9.40 18.47
CA LEU A 86 11.15 -10.82 18.29
C LEU A 86 12.25 -11.01 17.24
N TYR A 87 13.25 -11.82 17.56
CA TYR A 87 14.42 -12.07 16.73
C TYR A 87 14.49 -13.53 16.32
N PRO A 88 14.92 -13.84 15.08
CA PRO A 88 15.29 -15.19 14.71
C PRO A 88 16.34 -15.74 15.69
N PHE A 89 16.20 -17.01 16.07
CA PHE A 89 17.25 -17.70 16.82
C PHE A 89 18.44 -17.99 15.87
N LYS A 90 19.35 -17.01 15.74
CA LYS A 90 20.55 -17.07 14.91
C LYS A 90 21.78 -16.58 15.71
N PRO A 91 22.55 -17.49 16.35
CA PRO A 91 23.81 -17.13 16.99
C PRO A 91 24.74 -16.40 16.00
N PRO A 92 25.49 -15.36 16.43
CA PRO A 92 25.73 -14.94 17.82
C PRO A 92 24.67 -14.02 18.46
N HIS A 93 23.50 -13.82 17.84
CA HIS A 93 22.41 -12.98 18.37
C HIS A 93 22.76 -11.50 18.62
N GLU A 94 23.78 -10.97 17.92
CA GLU A 94 24.28 -9.60 18.10
C GLU A 94 23.17 -8.54 18.19
N ALA A 95 22.24 -8.53 17.24
CA ALA A 95 21.19 -7.53 17.20
C ALA A 95 20.17 -7.64 18.35
N TYR A 96 19.94 -8.85 18.86
CA TYR A 96 19.11 -9.07 20.04
C TYR A 96 19.81 -8.59 21.30
N LEU A 97 21.09 -8.93 21.45
CA LEU A 97 21.88 -8.54 22.61
C LEU A 97 22.07 -7.02 22.68
N ALA A 98 22.33 -6.37 21.55
CA ALA A 98 22.37 -4.91 21.46
C ALA A 98 21.03 -4.26 21.88
N ASP A 99 19.90 -4.88 21.51
CA ASP A 99 18.58 -4.39 21.91
C ASP A 99 18.27 -4.61 23.39
N LEU A 100 18.78 -5.67 24.00
CA LEU A 100 18.69 -5.85 25.45
C LEU A 100 19.49 -4.79 26.20
N GLU A 101 20.68 -4.46 25.72
CA GLU A 101 21.59 -3.52 26.37
C GLU A 101 21.15 -2.06 26.21
N THR A 102 20.77 -1.66 25.00
CA THR A 102 20.60 -0.25 24.65
C THR A 102 19.20 0.14 24.19
N ASP A 103 18.26 -0.82 24.14
CA ASP A 103 16.88 -0.58 23.71
C ASP A 103 16.80 0.06 22.31
N THR A 104 17.56 -0.50 21.37
CA THR A 104 17.55 -0.11 19.95
C THR A 104 16.15 -0.08 19.34
N THR A 105 15.22 -0.91 19.83
CA THR A 105 13.81 -0.91 19.42
C THR A 105 13.11 0.38 19.84
N ARG A 106 13.39 0.94 21.02
CA ARG A 106 12.89 2.27 21.39
C ARG A 106 13.44 3.36 20.49
N SER A 107 14.74 3.37 20.20
CA SER A 107 15.36 4.33 19.29
C SER A 107 14.74 4.26 17.87
N LEU A 108 14.47 3.04 17.40
CA LEU A 108 13.73 2.80 16.16
C LEU A 108 12.34 3.43 16.23
N LEU A 109 11.54 3.14 17.27
CA LEU A 109 10.17 3.65 17.39
C LEU A 109 10.13 5.18 17.49
N THR A 110 11.04 5.79 18.27
CA THR A 110 11.19 7.25 18.37
C THR A 110 11.44 7.87 17.00
N THR A 111 12.33 7.27 16.21
CA THR A 111 12.66 7.77 14.87
C THR A 111 11.51 7.52 13.89
N TYR A 112 10.99 6.30 13.84
CA TYR A 112 9.96 5.85 12.89
C TYR A 112 8.64 6.61 13.07
N PHE A 113 8.23 6.91 14.30
CA PHE A 113 7.07 7.75 14.59
C PHE A 113 7.40 9.24 14.74
N GLN A 114 8.67 9.63 14.60
CA GLN A 114 9.13 11.02 14.71
C GLN A 114 8.73 11.69 16.04
N LEU A 115 8.90 10.97 17.16
CA LEU A 115 8.38 11.37 18.48
C LEU A 115 9.07 12.60 19.08
N ASP A 116 10.22 13.01 18.54
CA ASP A 116 10.92 14.24 18.94
C ASP A 116 10.17 15.51 18.47
N THR A 117 9.25 15.38 17.52
CA THR A 117 8.39 16.48 17.06
C THR A 117 7.04 16.40 17.80
N PRO A 118 6.71 17.33 18.70
CA PRO A 118 5.42 17.32 19.41
C PRO A 118 4.27 17.57 18.44
N LEU A 119 3.24 16.73 18.47
CA LEU A 119 2.15 16.75 17.50
C LEU A 119 1.06 17.75 17.88
N GLU A 120 0.76 17.92 19.16
CA GLU A 120 -0.29 18.84 19.62
C GLU A 120 -0.08 20.30 19.16
N PRO A 121 1.14 20.87 19.25
CA PRO A 121 1.40 22.21 18.72
C PRO A 121 1.17 22.32 17.20
N LEU A 122 1.47 21.25 16.44
CA LEU A 122 1.22 21.22 15.00
C LEU A 122 -0.29 21.24 14.70
N TYR A 123 -1.08 20.44 15.41
CA TYR A 123 -2.54 20.46 15.26
C TYR A 123 -3.13 21.83 15.60
N ALA A 124 -2.61 22.49 16.64
CA ALA A 124 -3.03 23.84 17.01
C ALA A 124 -2.69 24.86 15.90
N ASP A 125 -1.46 24.85 15.38
CA ASP A 125 -1.04 25.74 14.29
C ASP A 125 -1.86 25.53 13.01
N TRP A 126 -2.04 24.28 12.56
CA TRP A 126 -2.87 23.99 11.39
C TRP A 126 -4.34 24.38 11.58
N SER A 127 -4.87 24.24 12.79
CA SER A 127 -6.25 24.65 13.10
C SER A 127 -6.43 26.17 13.05
N ILE A 128 -5.40 26.93 13.42
CA ILE A 128 -5.39 28.40 13.29
C ILE A 128 -5.30 28.81 11.81
N ARG A 129 -4.41 28.17 11.04
CA ARG A 129 -4.18 28.48 9.62
C ARG A 129 -5.34 28.05 8.71
N ASP A 130 -6.05 26.99 9.08
CA ASP A 130 -7.09 26.39 8.27
C ASP A 130 -8.36 26.07 9.10
N PRO A 131 -9.37 26.96 9.08
CA PRO A 131 -10.64 26.71 9.75
C PRO A 131 -11.40 25.46 9.24
N LYS A 132 -11.10 24.97 8.03
CA LYS A 132 -11.69 23.72 7.52
C LYS A 132 -11.01 22.50 8.15
N PHE A 133 -9.68 22.56 8.32
CA PHE A 133 -8.93 21.56 9.09
C PHE A 133 -9.46 21.48 10.53
N ASP A 134 -9.54 22.61 11.23
CA ASP A 134 -10.07 22.68 12.61
C ASP A 134 -11.44 22.02 12.74
N ARG A 135 -12.39 22.36 11.85
CA ARG A 135 -13.72 21.74 11.83
C ARG A 135 -13.69 20.23 11.62
N LYS A 136 -12.79 19.72 10.77
CA LYS A 136 -12.66 18.27 10.55
C LYS A 136 -12.10 17.57 11.79
N ILE A 137 -11.04 18.10 12.40
CA ILE A 137 -10.44 17.54 13.61
C ILE A 137 -11.43 17.53 14.77
N LYS A 138 -12.16 18.64 15.00
CA LYS A 138 -13.18 18.71 16.07
C LYS A 138 -14.32 17.71 15.86
N ARG A 139 -14.78 17.53 14.62
CA ARG A 139 -15.86 16.60 14.30
C ARG A 139 -15.46 15.13 14.47
N GLU A 140 -14.20 14.79 14.16
CA GLU A 140 -13.73 13.41 14.08
C GLU A 140 -12.51 13.17 14.97
N LYS A 141 -12.49 13.76 16.17
CA LYS A 141 -11.34 13.78 17.09
C LYS A 141 -10.76 12.39 17.38
N GLU A 142 -11.62 11.41 17.63
CA GLU A 142 -11.20 10.02 17.93
C GLU A 142 -10.52 9.35 16.75
N ARG A 143 -10.90 9.71 15.52
CA ARG A 143 -10.38 9.12 14.29
C ARG A 143 -9.18 9.86 13.74
N LEU A 144 -9.18 11.19 13.83
CA LEU A 144 -8.19 12.06 13.22
C LEU A 144 -7.13 12.57 14.21
N GLY A 145 -7.34 12.41 15.52
CA GLY A 145 -6.32 12.74 16.52
C GLY A 145 -5.15 11.75 16.51
N GLY A 146 -3.95 12.25 16.82
CA GLY A 146 -2.76 11.41 16.98
C GLY A 146 -2.22 10.79 15.69
N ILE A 147 -2.66 11.24 14.52
CA ILE A 147 -2.10 10.77 13.24
C ILE A 147 -0.74 11.41 13.01
N ARG A 148 0.30 10.58 12.90
CA ARG A 148 1.67 10.98 12.58
C ARG A 148 2.09 10.55 11.18
N VAL A 149 3.00 11.30 10.58
CA VAL A 149 3.75 10.87 9.39
C VAL A 149 4.88 9.96 9.84
N LEU A 150 5.01 8.78 9.22
CA LEU A 150 6.10 7.86 9.53
C LEU A 150 7.41 8.27 8.85
N ARG A 151 8.52 7.91 9.49
CA ARG A 151 9.87 7.95 8.91
C ARG A 151 10.33 6.53 8.57
N GLN A 152 9.90 6.06 7.41
CA GLN A 152 10.16 4.71 6.91
C GLN A 152 11.57 4.58 6.32
N ASN A 153 12.05 3.34 6.20
CA ASN A 153 13.29 3.05 5.48
C ASN A 153 13.19 3.54 4.03
N GLU A 154 14.25 4.19 3.54
CA GLU A 154 14.25 4.90 2.26
C GLU A 154 14.05 3.95 1.08
N TRP A 155 14.70 2.78 1.11
CA TRP A 155 14.59 1.77 0.06
C TRP A 155 13.21 1.10 0.06
N GLU A 156 12.72 0.70 1.24
CA GLU A 156 11.36 0.16 1.39
C GLU A 156 10.31 1.15 0.88
N THR A 157 10.45 2.43 1.23
CA THR A 157 9.55 3.50 0.80
C THR A 157 9.57 3.64 -0.73
N LEU A 158 10.76 3.69 -1.34
CA LEU A 158 10.94 3.82 -2.79
C LEU A 158 10.22 2.69 -3.53
N VAL A 159 10.49 1.43 -3.17
CA VAL A 159 9.89 0.27 -3.85
C VAL A 159 8.39 0.18 -3.58
N SER A 160 7.95 0.46 -2.35
CA SER A 160 6.53 0.44 -1.98
C SER A 160 5.72 1.48 -2.75
N PHE A 161 6.24 2.70 -2.93
CA PHE A 161 5.52 3.74 -3.67
C PHE A 161 5.60 3.57 -5.19
N ILE A 162 6.62 2.91 -5.74
CA ILE A 162 6.58 2.40 -7.13
C ILE A 162 5.35 1.49 -7.32
N CYS A 163 5.04 0.63 -6.34
CA CYS A 163 3.87 -0.25 -6.38
C CYS A 163 2.52 0.50 -6.30
N SER A 164 2.53 1.73 -5.79
CA SER A 164 1.32 2.52 -5.52
C SER A 164 0.71 3.21 -6.73
N ALA A 165 1.50 3.48 -7.78
CA ALA A 165 1.05 4.24 -8.94
C ALA A 165 -0.15 3.55 -9.62
N ASN A 166 -1.31 4.22 -9.74
CA ASN A 166 -2.56 3.65 -10.27
C ASN A 166 -2.97 2.33 -9.60
N ASN A 167 -3.08 2.35 -8.27
CA ASN A 167 -3.39 1.19 -7.44
C ASN A 167 -4.21 1.60 -6.20
N ASN A 168 -4.69 0.64 -5.43
CA ASN A 168 -5.38 0.89 -4.15
C ASN A 168 -4.61 0.27 -2.98
N ILE A 169 -4.87 0.76 -1.76
CA ILE A 169 -4.13 0.38 -0.55
C ILE A 169 -4.10 -1.14 -0.35
N ALA A 170 -5.24 -1.85 -0.46
CA ALA A 170 -5.28 -3.31 -0.29
C ALA A 170 -4.34 -4.04 -1.23
N ARG A 171 -4.38 -3.69 -2.51
CA ARG A 171 -3.55 -4.35 -3.52
C ARG A 171 -2.07 -4.00 -3.37
N ILE A 172 -1.74 -2.77 -2.95
CA ILE A 172 -0.35 -2.39 -2.66
C ILE A 172 0.16 -3.20 -1.47
N THR A 173 -0.59 -3.24 -0.38
CA THR A 173 -0.32 -4.08 0.80
C THR A 173 -0.09 -5.52 0.40
N LEU A 174 -0.96 -6.11 -0.41
CA LEU A 174 -0.79 -7.49 -0.87
C LEU A 174 0.50 -7.68 -1.68
N MET A 175 0.77 -6.78 -2.65
CA MET A 175 1.96 -6.86 -3.49
C MET A 175 3.25 -6.76 -2.68
N VAL A 176 3.33 -5.77 -1.79
CA VAL A 176 4.51 -5.53 -0.94
C VAL A 176 4.74 -6.72 -0.01
N ASN A 177 3.71 -7.26 0.63
CA ASN A 177 3.86 -8.42 1.52
C ASN A 177 4.26 -9.69 0.76
N ARG A 178 3.77 -9.90 -0.46
CA ARG A 178 4.20 -11.00 -1.34
C ARG A 178 5.66 -10.87 -1.77
N LEU A 179 6.11 -9.64 -2.02
CA LEU A 179 7.52 -9.38 -2.33
C LEU A 179 8.42 -9.76 -1.15
N CYS A 180 8.08 -9.30 0.07
CA CYS A 180 8.81 -9.66 1.26
C CYS A 180 8.80 -11.18 1.51
N ALA A 181 7.65 -11.85 1.33
CA ALA A 181 7.58 -13.30 1.49
C ALA A 181 8.42 -14.08 0.46
N ALA A 182 8.61 -13.54 -0.74
CA ALA A 182 9.34 -14.22 -1.81
C ALA A 182 10.87 -14.00 -1.75
N LEU A 183 11.32 -12.82 -1.30
CA LEU A 183 12.72 -12.38 -1.40
C LEU A 183 13.32 -11.84 -0.10
N GLY A 184 12.52 -11.71 0.96
CA GLY A 184 12.97 -11.28 2.28
C GLY A 184 13.36 -12.45 3.17
N ASP A 185 14.14 -12.16 4.20
CA ASP A 185 14.52 -13.14 5.22
C ASP A 185 13.34 -13.41 6.15
N PRO A 186 13.09 -14.67 6.55
CA PRO A 186 12.01 -15.01 7.47
C PRO A 186 12.26 -14.41 8.86
N LEU A 187 11.22 -13.77 9.41
CA LEU A 187 11.19 -13.19 10.74
C LEU A 187 10.18 -13.92 11.63
N PRO A 188 10.37 -13.95 12.96
CA PRO A 188 9.42 -14.58 13.86
C PRO A 188 8.05 -13.93 13.77
N HIS A 189 7.02 -14.74 13.54
CA HIS A 189 5.64 -14.28 13.68
C HIS A 189 5.26 -14.20 15.17
N PRO A 190 4.42 -13.23 15.59
CA PRO A 190 3.98 -13.11 16.98
C PRO A 190 3.30 -14.36 17.56
N SER A 191 2.67 -15.20 16.73
CA SER A 191 2.11 -16.49 17.16
C SER A 191 3.15 -17.50 17.65
N HIS A 192 4.43 -17.29 17.34
CA HIS A 192 5.52 -18.13 17.87
C HIS A 192 6.02 -17.68 19.24
N PHE A 193 5.53 -16.54 19.75
CA PHE A 193 5.95 -16.01 21.04
C PHE A 193 5.53 -16.95 22.19
N SER A 194 6.43 -17.12 23.14
CA SER A 194 6.19 -17.75 24.43
C SER A 194 6.92 -16.97 25.51
N PRO A 195 6.42 -16.91 26.76
CA PRO A 195 7.18 -16.36 27.88
C PRO A 195 8.60 -16.97 28.03
N ALA A 196 8.78 -18.23 27.61
CA ALA A 196 10.10 -18.89 27.61
C ALA A 196 11.10 -18.31 26.59
N SER A 197 10.63 -17.55 25.60
CA SER A 197 11.48 -16.84 24.64
C SER A 197 12.05 -15.54 25.20
N VAL A 198 11.59 -15.09 26.38
CA VAL A 198 12.02 -13.82 26.98
C VAL A 198 13.28 -14.04 27.81
N HIS A 199 14.33 -13.32 27.45
CA HIS A 199 15.59 -13.32 28.18
C HIS A 199 15.96 -11.89 28.59
N THR A 200 16.69 -11.76 29.70
CA THR A 200 17.06 -10.46 30.29
C THR A 200 18.56 -10.20 30.25
N SER A 201 19.36 -11.19 29.85
CA SER A 201 20.81 -11.07 29.71
C SER A 201 21.34 -12.10 28.72
N ALA A 202 22.54 -11.85 28.18
CA ALA A 202 23.23 -12.80 27.31
C ALA A 202 23.39 -14.19 27.96
N ALA A 203 23.68 -14.24 29.26
CA ALA A 203 23.86 -15.49 30.01
C ALA A 203 22.57 -16.33 30.12
N SER A 204 21.40 -15.72 29.95
CA SER A 204 20.11 -16.42 30.01
C SER A 204 19.66 -16.99 28.67
N VAL A 205 20.34 -16.67 27.57
CA VAL A 205 20.02 -17.18 26.22
C VAL A 205 20.53 -18.63 26.11
N PRO A 206 19.69 -19.59 25.71
CA PRO A 206 20.12 -20.98 25.55
C PRO A 206 21.11 -21.12 24.38
N THR A 207 21.99 -22.13 24.45
CA THR A 207 22.93 -22.45 23.36
C THR A 207 22.23 -23.04 22.14
N ASP A 208 21.20 -23.84 22.38
CA ASP A 208 20.40 -24.51 21.37
C ASP A 208 19.03 -23.84 21.23
N PRO A 209 18.43 -23.85 20.02
CA PRO A 209 17.11 -23.27 19.81
C PRO A 209 16.08 -23.98 20.69
N PRO A 210 15.22 -23.25 21.42
CA PRO A 210 14.17 -23.89 22.21
C PRO A 210 13.24 -24.70 21.30
N PRO A 211 12.75 -25.87 21.78
CA PRO A 211 11.87 -26.73 20.99
C PRO A 211 10.61 -25.97 20.59
N LEU A 212 10.19 -26.15 19.33
CA LEU A 212 8.98 -25.51 18.80
C LEU A 212 7.77 -25.96 19.62
N SER A 213 6.97 -25.01 20.10
CA SER A 213 5.71 -25.32 20.77
C SER A 213 4.74 -26.03 19.80
N PRO A 214 3.94 -27.01 20.25
CA PRO A 214 2.95 -27.69 19.40
C PRO A 214 1.96 -26.73 18.72
N ALA A 215 1.63 -25.62 19.38
CA ALA A 215 0.78 -24.56 18.81
C ALA A 215 1.40 -23.86 17.60
N ALA A 216 2.74 -23.75 17.52
CA ALA A 216 3.44 -23.17 16.38
C ALA A 216 3.43 -24.07 15.13
N SER A 217 3.03 -25.34 15.27
CA SER A 217 2.99 -26.31 14.18
C SER A 217 1.67 -26.31 13.38
N GLN A 218 0.61 -25.69 13.90
CA GLN A 218 -0.71 -25.69 13.26
C GLN A 218 -0.94 -24.51 12.30
N ASP A 219 -0.08 -23.50 12.33
CA ASP A 219 -0.27 -22.23 11.60
C ASP A 219 0.98 -21.84 10.78
N ALA A 220 1.58 -22.82 10.09
CA ALA A 220 2.77 -22.67 9.26
C ALA A 220 2.63 -21.64 8.11
N THR A 221 1.43 -21.10 7.91
CA THR A 221 1.08 -20.08 6.90
C THR A 221 1.35 -18.65 7.34
N LEU A 222 1.62 -18.38 8.62
CA LEU A 222 1.83 -17.03 9.13
C LEU A 222 3.30 -16.78 9.43
N SER A 223 4.00 -16.13 8.49
CA SER A 223 5.37 -15.66 8.66
C SER A 223 5.47 -14.20 8.25
N LEU A 224 6.21 -13.42 9.04
CA LEU A 224 6.67 -12.10 8.61
C LEU A 224 8.04 -12.26 7.97
N PHE A 225 8.41 -11.31 7.13
CA PHE A 225 9.65 -11.34 6.37
C PHE A 225 10.28 -9.96 6.37
N SER A 226 11.60 -9.86 6.26
CA SER A 226 12.28 -8.58 6.08
C SER A 226 11.95 -7.96 4.71
N PHE A 227 12.26 -6.67 4.54
CA PHE A 227 12.19 -6.05 3.22
C PHE A 227 13.44 -6.47 2.40
N PRO A 228 13.29 -6.91 1.14
CA PRO A 228 14.43 -7.39 0.36
C PRO A 228 15.43 -6.26 0.05
N PRO A 229 16.75 -6.49 0.25
CA PRO A 229 17.76 -5.47 -0.05
C PRO A 229 17.85 -5.22 -1.57
N PRO A 230 18.43 -4.08 -2.02
CA PRO A 230 18.55 -3.75 -3.44
C PRO A 230 19.19 -4.89 -4.26
N LYS A 231 20.23 -5.52 -3.72
CA LYS A 231 20.93 -6.65 -4.35
C LYS A 231 20.02 -7.84 -4.67
N ALA A 232 19.06 -8.16 -3.79
CA ALA A 232 18.11 -9.26 -4.02
C ALA A 232 17.12 -8.95 -5.16
N LEU A 233 16.90 -7.67 -5.45
CA LEU A 233 15.96 -7.21 -6.47
C LEU A 233 16.61 -6.94 -7.82
N ALA A 234 17.93 -6.75 -7.88
CA ALA A 234 18.65 -6.35 -9.09
C ALA A 234 18.81 -7.45 -10.17
N HIS A 235 18.30 -8.66 -9.95
CA HIS A 235 18.36 -9.78 -10.92
C HIS A 235 17.37 -9.63 -12.09
N GLY A 236 17.49 -8.51 -12.83
CA GLY A 236 16.81 -8.16 -14.08
C GLY A 236 15.62 -9.04 -14.49
N THR A 237 15.84 -9.93 -15.44
CA THR A 237 14.80 -10.76 -16.06
C THR A 237 14.18 -11.78 -15.10
N GLN A 238 14.95 -12.34 -14.16
CA GLN A 238 14.45 -13.32 -13.20
C GLN A 238 13.52 -12.67 -12.17
N THR A 239 13.97 -11.56 -11.57
CA THR A 239 13.15 -10.78 -10.64
C THR A 239 11.90 -10.25 -11.35
N GLU A 240 12.01 -9.73 -12.56
CA GLU A 240 10.84 -9.28 -13.33
C GLU A 240 9.83 -10.41 -13.53
N ALA A 241 10.28 -11.60 -13.94
CA ALA A 241 9.40 -12.75 -14.14
C ALA A 241 8.68 -13.15 -12.84
N LEU A 242 9.40 -13.21 -11.73
CA LEU A 242 8.84 -13.48 -10.40
C LEU A 242 7.80 -12.41 -10.02
N LEU A 243 8.12 -11.12 -10.12
CA LEU A 243 7.21 -10.03 -9.79
C LEU A 243 5.94 -10.05 -10.65
N ARG A 244 6.03 -10.43 -11.92
CA ARG A 244 4.86 -10.64 -12.78
C ARG A 244 3.96 -11.76 -12.24
N GLN A 245 4.53 -12.87 -11.79
CA GLN A 245 3.79 -13.97 -11.16
C GLN A 245 3.14 -13.53 -9.84
N LEU A 246 3.82 -12.69 -9.05
CA LEU A 246 3.30 -12.16 -7.78
C LEU A 246 2.20 -11.10 -7.94
N GLY A 247 1.93 -10.63 -9.17
CA GLY A 247 0.81 -9.73 -9.49
C GLY A 247 1.17 -8.25 -9.64
N PHE A 248 2.46 -7.92 -9.80
CA PHE A 248 2.94 -6.54 -9.95
C PHE A 248 2.54 -5.90 -11.29
N GLY A 249 2.19 -6.71 -12.28
CA GLY A 249 1.76 -6.25 -13.60
C GLY A 249 2.89 -5.54 -14.33
N TYR A 250 2.60 -4.37 -14.92
CA TYR A 250 3.61 -3.61 -15.66
C TYR A 250 4.74 -3.08 -14.76
N ARG A 251 4.49 -2.89 -13.45
CA ARG A 251 5.49 -2.38 -12.49
C ARG A 251 6.62 -3.37 -12.21
N ALA A 252 6.45 -4.63 -12.60
CA ALA A 252 7.44 -5.68 -12.42
C ALA A 252 8.78 -5.36 -13.11
N ASN A 253 8.79 -4.55 -14.17
CA ASN A 253 10.01 -4.13 -14.87
C ASN A 253 10.60 -2.81 -14.33
N PHE A 254 9.98 -2.20 -13.32
CA PHE A 254 10.47 -0.97 -12.68
C PHE A 254 11.42 -1.31 -11.54
N ILE A 255 10.98 -2.21 -10.65
CA ILE A 255 11.71 -2.57 -9.42
C ILE A 255 13.13 -3.10 -9.69
N PRO A 256 13.35 -4.14 -10.54
CA PRO A 256 14.69 -4.64 -10.78
C PRO A 256 15.61 -3.63 -11.46
N TRP A 257 15.05 -2.78 -12.33
CA TRP A 257 15.80 -1.69 -12.95
C TRP A 257 16.21 -0.64 -11.90
N SER A 258 15.28 -0.21 -11.04
CA SER A 258 15.53 0.77 -9.99
C SER A 258 16.52 0.26 -8.95
N ALA A 259 16.48 -1.05 -8.65
CA ALA A 259 17.47 -1.70 -7.79
C ALA A 259 18.88 -1.71 -8.41
N ALA A 260 18.98 -2.07 -9.70
CA ALA A 260 20.25 -2.04 -10.43
C ALA A 260 20.80 -0.61 -10.53
N HIS A 261 19.96 0.36 -10.87
CA HIS A 261 20.34 1.77 -10.94
C HIS A 261 20.84 2.29 -9.60
N LEU A 262 20.19 1.95 -8.49
CA LEU A 262 20.67 2.33 -7.16
C LEU A 262 22.08 1.78 -6.87
N LEU A 263 22.31 0.50 -7.19
CA LEU A 263 23.59 -0.16 -6.99
C LEU A 263 24.69 0.47 -7.85
N GLU A 264 24.40 0.74 -9.12
CA GLU A 264 25.32 1.37 -10.07
C GLU A 264 25.68 2.80 -9.65
N THR A 265 24.68 3.61 -9.28
CA THR A 265 24.88 4.99 -8.82
C THR A 265 25.69 5.04 -7.52
N ALA A 266 25.40 4.16 -6.56
CA ALA A 266 26.16 4.08 -5.32
C ALA A 266 27.60 3.64 -5.55
N ALA A 267 27.83 2.64 -6.42
CA ALA A 267 29.16 2.18 -6.79
C ALA A 267 29.97 3.27 -7.52
N ALA A 268 29.34 4.04 -8.39
CA ALA A 268 30.00 5.16 -9.09
C ALA A 268 30.46 6.28 -8.14
N LEU A 269 29.88 6.36 -6.94
CA LEU A 269 30.22 7.33 -5.90
C LEU A 269 31.08 6.74 -4.78
N ASP A 270 31.48 5.46 -4.88
CA ASP A 270 32.20 4.71 -3.83
C ASP A 270 31.50 4.73 -2.46
N ILE A 271 30.17 4.54 -2.46
CA ILE A 271 29.33 4.50 -1.26
C ILE A 271 28.36 3.32 -1.30
N THR A 272 27.70 3.02 -0.17
CA THR A 272 26.65 2.00 -0.14
C THR A 272 25.31 2.53 -0.71
N PRO A 273 24.41 1.66 -1.20
CA PRO A 273 23.05 2.04 -1.60
C PRO A 273 22.29 2.82 -0.52
N GLU A 274 22.43 2.41 0.74
CA GLU A 274 21.80 3.03 1.90
C GLU A 274 22.37 4.44 2.13
N ALA A 275 23.69 4.61 1.98
CA ALA A 275 24.35 5.91 2.10
C ALA A 275 23.91 6.88 0.98
N TYR A 276 23.76 6.39 -0.26
CA TYR A 276 23.21 7.19 -1.35
C TYR A 276 21.80 7.70 -1.02
N LEU A 277 20.87 6.80 -0.64
CA LEU A 277 19.51 7.21 -0.29
C LEU A 277 19.47 8.13 0.94
N SER A 278 20.32 7.87 1.93
CA SER A 278 20.46 8.73 3.12
C SER A 278 20.91 10.15 2.76
N SER A 279 21.78 10.30 1.74
CA SER A 279 22.20 11.61 1.26
C SER A 279 21.07 12.47 0.67
N LEU A 280 19.96 11.84 0.25
CA LEU A 280 18.76 12.53 -0.23
C LEU A 280 17.82 12.97 0.90
N THR A 281 18.13 12.62 2.15
CA THR A 281 17.33 13.04 3.31
C THR A 281 17.46 14.53 3.57
N ARG A 282 16.39 15.16 4.06
CA ARG A 282 16.38 16.59 4.42
C ARG A 282 17.58 17.01 5.29
N LYS A 283 18.04 16.14 6.19
CA LYS A 283 19.16 16.41 7.10
C LYS A 283 20.52 16.41 6.42
N GLN A 284 20.70 15.62 5.35
CA GLN A 284 21.99 15.40 4.71
C GLN A 284 22.09 16.02 3.31
N PHE A 285 20.96 16.38 2.71
CA PHE A 285 20.91 16.85 1.34
C PHE A 285 21.55 18.22 1.18
N SER A 286 22.52 18.30 0.26
CA SER A 286 23.12 19.54 -0.22
C SER A 286 22.56 19.87 -1.61
N ARG A 287 22.50 21.16 -1.98
CA ARG A 287 22.00 21.57 -3.31
C ARG A 287 22.83 21.02 -4.49
N SER A 288 24.09 20.68 -4.27
CA SER A 288 24.93 20.04 -5.29
C SER A 288 24.65 18.54 -5.44
N GLY A 289 23.86 17.94 -4.53
CA GLY A 289 23.58 16.51 -4.51
C GLY A 289 24.82 15.64 -4.25
N ALA A 290 25.97 16.25 -3.95
CA ALA A 290 27.19 15.56 -3.62
C ALA A 290 27.27 15.36 -2.11
N LEU A 291 27.48 14.10 -1.69
CA LEU A 291 28.11 13.82 -0.40
C LEU A 291 29.45 14.55 -0.40
N GLN A 292 29.72 15.39 0.60
CA GLN A 292 31.04 15.99 0.77
C GLN A 292 32.04 14.85 0.94
N THR A 293 32.87 14.61 -0.08
CA THR A 293 33.98 13.67 0.03
C THR A 293 34.97 14.22 1.06
N ARG A 294 35.58 13.33 1.85
CA ARG A 294 36.52 13.68 2.93
C ARG A 294 37.72 14.57 2.52
N ASP A 295 37.96 14.74 1.22
CA ASP A 295 39.07 15.52 0.67
C ASP A 295 38.70 16.90 0.10
N GLU A 296 37.46 17.37 0.24
CA GLU A 296 37.17 18.78 -0.07
C GLU A 296 37.54 19.68 1.13
N LYS A 297 38.64 20.43 0.98
CA LYS A 297 38.95 21.57 1.86
C LYS A 297 37.71 22.46 1.95
N PRO A 298 37.37 23.00 3.14
CA PRO A 298 36.24 23.91 3.28
C PRO A 298 36.50 25.16 2.42
N LEU A 299 35.90 25.19 1.23
CA LEU A 299 35.80 26.39 0.43
C LEU A 299 34.89 27.35 1.19
N GLN A 300 35.53 28.38 1.73
CA GLN A 300 34.99 29.65 2.24
C GLN A 300 33.49 29.66 2.55
N GLN A 301 33.21 29.73 3.86
CA GLN A 301 31.92 30.16 4.40
C GLN A 301 31.40 31.37 3.61
N VAL A 302 30.33 31.16 2.84
CA VAL A 302 29.56 32.26 2.25
C VAL A 302 28.81 32.94 3.41
N PRO A 303 28.77 34.28 3.48
CA PRO A 303 28.24 34.98 4.65
C PRO A 303 26.76 34.68 4.87
N LYS A 304 26.38 34.58 6.15
CA LYS A 304 24.99 34.70 6.57
C LYS A 304 24.54 36.14 6.33
N GLU A 305 23.71 36.37 5.33
CA GLU A 305 22.80 37.51 5.31
C GLU A 305 21.37 36.99 5.23
N GLY A 306 20.58 37.30 6.25
CA GLY A 306 19.14 37.05 6.25
C GLY A 306 18.41 38.15 5.48
N ASN A 307 17.54 37.75 4.55
CA ASN A 307 16.32 38.44 4.14
C ASN A 307 15.69 37.69 2.95
N ALA A 308 14.37 37.46 2.99
CA ALA A 308 13.45 37.07 1.90
C ALA A 308 13.77 35.85 0.99
N ASP A 309 14.99 35.30 0.98
CA ASP A 309 15.47 34.29 0.03
C ASP A 309 15.43 32.83 0.54
N ASP A 310 15.05 32.62 1.81
CA ASP A 310 15.10 31.30 2.46
C ASP A 310 14.00 30.33 1.99
N ALA A 311 12.80 30.85 1.67
CA ALA A 311 11.70 30.00 1.16
C ALA A 311 11.98 29.51 -0.28
N ASP A 312 12.56 30.36 -1.11
CA ASP A 312 12.99 29.98 -2.47
C ASP A 312 14.19 29.02 -2.42
N SER A 313 15.08 29.18 -1.44
CA SER A 313 16.17 28.26 -1.14
C SER A 313 15.70 26.83 -0.83
N GLU A 314 14.66 26.71 -0.01
CA GLU A 314 14.12 25.43 0.43
C GLU A 314 13.33 24.73 -0.68
N SER A 315 12.46 25.47 -1.38
CA SER A 315 11.73 24.97 -2.55
C SER A 315 12.66 24.44 -3.64
N ARG A 316 13.79 25.14 -3.87
CA ARG A 316 14.85 24.65 -4.78
C ARG A 316 15.47 23.34 -4.32
N SER A 317 15.70 23.17 -3.01
CA SER A 317 16.28 21.93 -2.46
C SER A 317 15.33 20.74 -2.58
N ILE A 318 14.04 20.93 -2.27
CA ILE A 318 13.00 19.91 -2.47
C ILE A 318 12.93 19.50 -3.95
N ARG A 319 12.94 20.49 -4.86
CA ARG A 319 12.93 20.24 -6.30
C ARG A 319 14.16 19.43 -6.73
N ALA A 320 15.35 19.79 -6.25
CA ALA A 320 16.59 19.06 -6.58
C ALA A 320 16.58 17.62 -6.07
N ALA A 321 16.14 17.39 -4.82
CA ALA A 321 15.99 16.03 -4.27
C ALA A 321 14.94 15.22 -5.06
N ARG A 322 13.85 15.85 -5.46
CA ARG A 322 12.83 15.24 -6.34
C ARG A 322 13.42 14.81 -7.68
N GLU A 323 14.22 15.65 -8.33
CA GLU A 323 14.84 15.30 -9.62
C GLU A 323 15.71 14.04 -9.51
N LYS A 324 16.43 13.85 -8.40
CA LYS A 324 17.16 12.60 -8.13
C LYS A 324 16.26 11.38 -8.03
N LEU A 325 15.08 11.53 -7.43
CA LEU A 325 14.11 10.44 -7.36
C LEU A 325 13.46 10.14 -8.73
N LEU A 326 13.31 11.14 -9.60
CA LEU A 326 12.76 10.95 -10.95
C LEU A 326 13.69 10.17 -11.89
N GLU A 327 14.97 10.03 -11.54
CA GLU A 327 15.91 9.14 -12.24
C GLU A 327 15.50 7.65 -12.09
N PHE A 328 14.72 7.30 -11.06
CA PHE A 328 14.23 5.94 -10.84
C PHE A 328 13.03 5.59 -11.71
N LYS A 329 13.10 4.44 -12.40
CA LYS A 329 12.00 3.97 -13.24
C LYS A 329 10.75 3.68 -12.41
N GLY A 330 9.61 4.20 -12.89
CA GLY A 330 8.33 4.09 -12.20
C GLY A 330 8.08 5.17 -11.14
N VAL A 331 9.04 6.08 -10.93
CA VAL A 331 8.89 7.23 -10.03
C VAL A 331 8.50 8.47 -10.85
N GLY A 332 7.25 8.91 -10.68
CA GLY A 332 6.78 10.22 -11.13
C GLY A 332 6.64 11.19 -9.96
N ARG A 333 6.23 12.45 -10.20
CA ARG A 333 6.16 13.50 -9.17
C ARG A 333 5.46 13.09 -7.88
N LYS A 334 4.25 12.53 -7.98
CA LYS A 334 3.50 12.04 -6.81
C LYS A 334 4.29 11.00 -6.02
N VAL A 335 4.91 10.04 -6.72
CA VAL A 335 5.68 8.95 -6.10
C VAL A 335 6.94 9.51 -5.44
N ALA A 336 7.66 10.41 -6.11
CA ALA A 336 8.82 11.11 -5.55
C ALA A 336 8.44 11.87 -4.28
N ASP A 337 7.32 12.61 -4.30
CA ASP A 337 6.87 13.38 -3.14
C ASP A 337 6.44 12.49 -1.97
N CYS A 338 5.85 11.32 -2.23
CA CYS A 338 5.62 10.32 -1.19
C CYS A 338 6.95 9.83 -0.57
N ILE A 339 7.99 9.60 -1.38
CA ILE A 339 9.30 9.17 -0.88
C ILE A 339 9.97 10.29 -0.07
N LEU A 340 9.87 11.54 -0.55
CA LEU A 340 10.35 12.72 0.14
C LEU A 340 9.72 12.88 1.52
N LEU A 341 8.39 12.75 1.61
CA LEU A 341 7.64 12.90 2.85
C LEU A 341 7.84 11.72 3.81
N PHE A 342 7.63 10.48 3.35
CA PHE A 342 7.55 9.30 4.21
C PHE A 342 8.88 8.59 4.46
N GLY A 343 9.91 8.84 3.64
CA GLY A 343 11.24 8.22 3.79
C GLY A 343 12.35 9.23 4.07
N LEU A 344 12.36 10.35 3.35
CA LEU A 344 13.49 11.28 3.35
C LEU A 344 13.33 12.49 4.28
N GLY A 345 12.15 12.70 4.87
CA GLY A 345 11.93 13.69 5.92
C GLY A 345 11.62 15.10 5.49
N TRP A 346 11.16 15.30 4.27
CA TRP A 346 10.77 16.60 3.77
C TRP A 346 9.32 16.88 4.17
N SER A 347 9.11 17.25 5.44
CA SER A 347 7.80 17.45 6.08
C SER A 347 6.91 18.49 5.38
N GLU A 348 7.50 19.38 4.60
CA GLU A 348 6.87 20.43 3.80
C GLU A 348 6.26 19.88 2.50
N THR A 349 6.74 18.73 2.04
CA THR A 349 6.36 18.18 0.74
C THR A 349 4.94 17.64 0.80
N VAL A 350 4.12 18.05 -0.18
CA VAL A 350 2.70 17.67 -0.27
C VAL A 350 2.50 16.77 -1.49
N PRO A 351 2.44 15.43 -1.33
CA PRO A 351 2.20 14.54 -2.45
C PRO A 351 0.80 14.74 -3.01
N VAL A 352 0.69 15.11 -4.30
CA VAL A 352 -0.60 15.35 -4.94
C VAL A 352 -0.98 14.17 -5.82
N ASP A 353 -2.00 13.43 -5.40
CA ASP A 353 -2.70 12.46 -6.25
C ASP A 353 -4.10 12.97 -6.65
N THR A 354 -4.90 12.11 -7.25
CA THR A 354 -6.28 12.47 -7.64
C THR A 354 -7.16 12.82 -6.43
N HIS A 355 -6.98 12.17 -5.27
CA HIS A 355 -7.73 12.48 -4.06
C HIS A 355 -7.35 13.84 -3.49
N VAL A 356 -6.04 14.09 -3.34
CA VAL A 356 -5.52 15.36 -2.83
C VAL A 356 -5.87 16.51 -3.77
N PHE A 357 -5.80 16.29 -5.09
CA PHE A 357 -6.26 17.27 -6.08
C PHE A 357 -7.75 17.58 -5.93
N GLN A 358 -8.60 16.55 -5.77
CA GLN A 358 -10.03 16.74 -5.55
C GLN A 358 -10.31 17.48 -4.24
N ILE A 359 -9.56 17.21 -3.17
CA ILE A 359 -9.63 17.95 -1.91
C ILE A 359 -9.25 19.41 -2.13
N ALA A 360 -8.16 19.70 -2.84
CA ALA A 360 -7.74 21.08 -3.15
C ALA A 360 -8.83 21.86 -3.89
N VAL A 361 -9.46 21.26 -4.91
CA VAL A 361 -10.53 21.91 -5.68
C VAL A 361 -11.83 22.03 -4.88
N ARG A 362 -12.27 20.96 -4.21
CA ARG A 362 -13.55 20.87 -3.48
C ARG A 362 -13.52 21.68 -2.18
N ASP A 363 -12.49 21.45 -1.37
CA ASP A 363 -12.41 21.96 -0.01
C ASP A 363 -11.61 23.26 0.07
N TYR A 364 -10.75 23.58 -0.90
CA TYR A 364 -9.91 24.78 -0.82
C TYR A 364 -10.07 25.74 -2.00
N SER A 365 -11.05 25.48 -2.89
CA SER A 365 -11.35 26.33 -4.04
C SER A 365 -10.15 26.58 -4.95
N PHE A 366 -9.24 25.61 -5.06
CA PHE A 366 -8.11 25.69 -5.98
C PHE A 366 -8.61 25.90 -7.43
N PRO A 367 -8.06 26.88 -8.18
CA PRO A 367 -8.61 27.30 -9.48
C PRO A 367 -8.25 26.32 -10.60
N ALA A 368 -8.87 25.14 -10.60
CA ALA A 368 -8.77 24.15 -11.65
C ALA A 368 -10.10 23.42 -11.85
N ALA A 369 -10.32 22.91 -13.07
CA ALA A 369 -11.46 22.05 -13.34
C ALA A 369 -11.33 20.72 -12.55
N LYS A 370 -12.44 20.23 -11.99
CA LYS A 370 -12.48 19.00 -11.18
C LYS A 370 -11.95 17.76 -11.92
N ASN A 371 -12.08 17.74 -13.24
CA ASN A 371 -11.67 16.66 -14.14
C ASN A 371 -10.37 16.98 -14.89
N ALA A 372 -9.61 17.99 -14.48
CA ALA A 372 -8.33 18.28 -15.08
C ALA A 372 -7.37 17.10 -14.90
N ASN A 373 -6.64 16.75 -15.96
CA ASN A 373 -5.57 15.78 -15.86
C ASN A 373 -4.41 16.37 -15.06
N LEU A 374 -3.94 15.63 -14.07
CA LEU A 374 -2.87 16.06 -13.17
C LEU A 374 -1.52 16.02 -13.90
N SER A 375 -1.21 17.11 -14.61
CA SER A 375 0.09 17.30 -15.27
C SER A 375 1.18 17.62 -14.25
N PRO A 376 2.47 17.45 -14.61
CA PRO A 376 3.60 17.91 -13.83
C PRO A 376 3.47 19.32 -13.24
N ALA A 377 3.10 20.29 -14.08
CA ALA A 377 2.96 21.68 -13.65
C ALA A 377 1.72 21.92 -12.77
N LEU A 378 0.63 21.18 -13.01
CA LEU A 378 -0.56 21.27 -12.17
C LEU A 378 -0.31 20.66 -10.79
N HIS A 379 0.41 19.54 -10.74
CA HIS A 379 0.86 18.91 -9.50
C HIS A 379 1.66 19.90 -8.65
N ASP A 380 2.68 20.53 -9.22
CA ASP A 380 3.54 21.49 -8.50
C ASP A 380 2.72 22.66 -7.94
N LYS A 381 1.84 23.27 -8.75
CA LYS A 381 0.97 24.37 -8.30
C LYS A 381 0.05 23.98 -7.14
N VAL A 382 -0.50 22.76 -7.16
CA VAL A 382 -1.38 22.28 -6.09
C VAL A 382 -0.57 21.98 -4.83
N SER A 383 0.61 21.38 -4.98
CA SER A 383 1.53 21.12 -3.87
C SER A 383 1.93 22.42 -3.19
N GLU A 384 2.36 23.43 -3.96
CA GLU A 384 2.76 24.75 -3.44
C GLU A 384 1.59 25.46 -2.75
N PHE A 385 0.40 25.43 -3.35
CA PHE A 385 -0.81 26.02 -2.78
C PHE A 385 -1.19 25.42 -1.41
N LEU A 386 -1.07 24.10 -1.26
CA LEU A 386 -1.34 23.43 0.01
C LEU A 386 -0.18 23.59 1.01
N ALA A 387 1.06 23.66 0.53
CA ALA A 387 2.23 23.91 1.36
C ALA A 387 2.17 25.29 2.01
N ASP A 388 1.86 26.34 1.24
CA ASP A 388 1.69 27.72 1.74
C ASP A 388 0.60 27.80 2.83
N LYS A 389 -0.45 26.98 2.72
CA LYS A 389 -1.53 26.93 3.69
C LYS A 389 -1.09 26.40 5.06
N TRP A 390 -0.33 25.31 5.09
CA TRP A 390 -0.04 24.58 6.33
C TRP A 390 1.41 24.75 6.82
N GLY A 391 2.26 25.44 6.07
CA GLY A 391 3.61 25.81 6.49
C GLY A 391 4.60 24.63 6.53
N PRO A 392 5.60 24.67 7.44
CA PRO A 392 6.74 23.74 7.40
C PRO A 392 6.41 22.24 7.57
N TYR A 393 5.21 21.91 8.04
CA TYR A 393 4.75 20.53 8.18
C TYR A 393 3.51 20.24 7.31
N ALA A 394 3.40 20.89 6.16
CA ALA A 394 2.24 20.76 5.29
C ALA A 394 1.97 19.33 4.81
N GLY A 395 2.99 18.51 4.61
CA GLY A 395 2.83 17.09 4.28
C GLY A 395 2.14 16.30 5.40
N TRP A 396 2.36 16.69 6.66
CA TRP A 396 1.70 16.07 7.80
C TRP A 396 0.23 16.47 7.89
N ALA A 397 -0.07 17.75 7.71
CA ALA A 397 -1.45 18.22 7.62
C ALA A 397 -2.20 17.55 6.45
N GLN A 398 -1.55 17.46 5.28
CA GLN A 398 -2.11 16.78 4.11
C GLN A 398 -2.45 15.32 4.42
N GLN A 399 -1.57 14.58 5.12
CA GLN A 399 -1.81 13.18 5.46
C GLN A 399 -3.09 12.99 6.29
N ILE A 400 -3.35 13.91 7.21
CA ILE A 400 -4.57 13.88 8.05
C ILE A 400 -5.80 14.16 7.19
N VAL A 401 -5.76 15.15 6.31
CA VAL A 401 -6.88 15.50 5.43
C VAL A 401 -7.14 14.41 4.38
N PHE A 402 -6.09 13.77 3.86
CA PHE A 402 -6.19 12.61 2.98
C PHE A 402 -6.83 11.42 3.68
N PHE A 403 -6.37 11.08 4.88
CA PHE A 403 -6.98 10.02 5.67
C PHE A 403 -8.44 10.33 6.03
N ALA A 404 -8.76 11.61 6.19
CA ALA A 404 -10.14 12.02 6.40
C ALA A 404 -11.05 11.66 5.21
N ASP A 405 -10.55 11.75 3.98
CA ASP A 405 -11.29 11.53 2.73
C ASP A 405 -11.40 10.04 2.32
N LEU A 406 -10.45 9.19 2.71
CA LEU A 406 -10.48 7.75 2.36
C LEU A 406 -11.78 7.02 2.77
N LYS A 407 -12.49 7.50 3.80
CA LYS A 407 -13.76 6.91 4.26
C LYS A 407 -15.01 7.65 3.79
N SER A 408 -14.92 8.90 3.31
CA SER A 408 -16.08 9.64 2.79
C SER A 408 -16.57 9.09 1.44
N GLY A 409 -15.72 8.32 0.74
CA GLY A 409 -16.04 7.65 -0.53
C GLY A 409 -16.68 6.25 -0.41
N SER A 410 -16.85 5.70 0.80
CA SER A 410 -17.52 4.41 1.02
C SER A 410 -18.64 4.56 2.05
N THR A 411 -19.86 4.76 1.55
CA THR A 411 -21.17 4.49 2.19
C THR A 411 -21.23 4.54 3.72
N THR A 412 -21.94 5.55 4.21
CA THR A 412 -22.74 5.53 5.46
C THR A 412 -23.04 4.10 5.95
N SER A 413 -22.45 3.74 7.08
CA SER A 413 -22.93 2.63 7.91
C SER A 413 -23.79 3.20 9.04
N PRO A 414 -24.94 2.58 9.35
CA PRO A 414 -25.94 3.12 10.25
C PRO A 414 -25.43 3.11 11.69
N THR A 415 -25.69 4.21 12.40
CA THR A 415 -25.58 4.31 13.84
C THR A 415 -26.42 3.23 14.51
N LYS A 416 -25.79 2.48 15.43
CA LYS A 416 -26.46 1.61 16.41
C LYS A 416 -27.50 2.42 17.17
N ALA A 417 -28.77 2.04 17.06
CA ALA A 417 -29.80 2.38 18.03
C ALA A 417 -30.16 1.13 18.84
N GLU A 418 -30.37 1.34 20.13
CA GLU A 418 -30.57 0.35 21.18
C GLU A 418 -31.80 -0.56 20.96
N ARG A 419 -31.75 -1.74 21.56
CA ARG A 419 -32.90 -2.64 21.71
C ARG A 419 -33.76 -2.18 22.88
N THR A 420 -35.02 -1.91 22.63
CA THR A 420 -36.11 -2.11 23.59
C THR A 420 -37.18 -2.99 22.95
N GLY A 421 -37.82 -3.81 23.79
CA GLY A 421 -38.59 -4.97 23.37
C GLY A 421 -40.02 -4.70 22.92
N ASP A 422 -40.60 -5.82 22.46
CA ASP A 422 -42.03 -6.11 22.28
C ASP A 422 -42.73 -5.61 21.01
N GLY A 423 -43.76 -6.39 20.64
CA GLY A 423 -44.36 -6.59 19.33
C GLY A 423 -44.94 -5.37 18.60
N THR A 424 -44.87 -5.48 17.27
CA THR A 424 -45.91 -5.12 16.30
C THR A 424 -46.47 -3.69 16.34
N ARG A 425 -46.06 -2.81 15.40
CA ARG A 425 -46.82 -2.45 14.17
C ARG A 425 -46.17 -1.29 13.39
N ARG A 426 -46.33 -1.38 12.06
CA ARG A 426 -46.50 -0.31 11.05
C ARG A 426 -45.55 0.90 11.09
N MET A 427 -44.72 1.00 10.05
CA MET A 427 -44.18 2.28 9.60
C MET A 427 -44.61 2.50 8.15
N THR A 428 -45.53 3.45 7.98
CA THR A 428 -45.89 4.08 6.71
C THR A 428 -44.70 4.90 6.22
N VAL A 429 -44.20 4.61 5.03
CA VAL A 429 -43.36 5.55 4.27
C VAL A 429 -44.11 5.82 2.97
N LYS A 430 -44.46 7.10 2.81
CA LYS A 430 -45.09 7.69 1.63
C LYS A 430 -44.12 7.53 0.46
N VAL A 431 -44.41 6.60 -0.43
CA VAL A 431 -43.77 6.50 -1.74
C VAL A 431 -44.79 7.06 -2.72
N GLU A 432 -44.52 8.26 -3.22
CA GLU A 432 -45.18 8.75 -4.42
C GLU A 432 -44.51 8.04 -5.60
N ALA A 433 -45.19 7.03 -6.12
CA ALA A 433 -45.01 6.53 -7.47
C ALA A 433 -46.41 6.28 -8.03
N GLU A 434 -46.82 7.06 -9.02
CA GLU A 434 -47.96 6.71 -9.87
C GLU A 434 -47.51 5.58 -10.81
N GLU A 435 -47.91 4.35 -10.44
CA GLU A 435 -48.81 3.43 -11.18
C GLU A 435 -48.61 3.24 -12.72
N GLU A 436 -48.70 2.05 -13.34
CA GLU A 436 -48.99 0.68 -12.85
C GLU A 436 -48.81 -0.40 -13.97
N LEU A 437 -48.94 -1.68 -13.56
CA LEU A 437 -49.34 -2.92 -14.29
C LEU A 437 -48.23 -3.71 -15.03
N THR A 438 -48.05 -5.04 -14.92
CA THR A 438 -48.66 -6.21 -14.22
C THR A 438 -47.56 -7.30 -14.11
N GLY A 439 -47.40 -8.05 -13.02
CA GLY A 439 -48.14 -9.28 -12.71
C GLY A 439 -47.44 -10.56 -13.25
N SER A 440 -46.63 -11.24 -12.45
CA SER A 440 -46.53 -12.72 -12.40
C SER A 440 -45.55 -13.18 -11.32
N GLU A 441 -45.96 -14.22 -10.60
CA GLU A 441 -45.35 -14.85 -9.44
C GLU A 441 -44.09 -15.66 -9.83
N ALA A 442 -43.04 -15.60 -9.03
CA ALA A 442 -41.87 -16.46 -9.16
C ALA A 442 -41.32 -16.85 -7.79
N GLU A 443 -41.48 -18.15 -7.53
CA GLU A 443 -40.72 -19.12 -6.75
C GLU A 443 -39.49 -18.63 -5.94
N ASP A 444 -39.47 -19.06 -4.68
CA ASP A 444 -38.36 -18.97 -3.73
C ASP A 444 -37.09 -19.67 -4.25
N GLU A 445 -36.06 -18.91 -4.60
CA GLU A 445 -34.66 -19.37 -4.55
C GLU A 445 -33.90 -18.60 -3.48
N ALA A 446 -33.43 -19.35 -2.47
CA ALA A 446 -32.57 -18.84 -1.42
C ALA A 446 -31.20 -18.43 -2.00
N VAL A 447 -31.05 -17.15 -2.34
CA VAL A 447 -29.75 -16.53 -2.60
C VAL A 447 -29.02 -16.39 -1.27
N GLU A 448 -28.05 -17.27 -1.04
CA GLU A 448 -27.08 -17.16 0.04
C GLU A 448 -26.41 -15.77 -0.06
N LYS A 449 -26.76 -14.87 0.87
CA LYS A 449 -26.18 -13.53 0.95
C LYS A 449 -24.70 -13.70 1.27
N VAL A 450 -23.85 -13.63 0.25
CA VAL A 450 -22.39 -13.52 0.41
C VAL A 450 -22.12 -12.30 1.27
N LYS A 451 -21.72 -12.55 2.52
CA LYS A 451 -21.34 -11.52 3.48
C LYS A 451 -20.16 -10.75 2.88
N LYS A 452 -20.37 -9.46 2.61
CA LYS A 452 -19.31 -8.58 2.07
C LYS A 452 -18.23 -8.48 3.16
N LEU A 453 -17.09 -9.12 2.92
CA LEU A 453 -15.94 -9.06 3.81
C LEU A 453 -15.52 -7.59 3.97
N THR A 454 -15.12 -7.25 5.19
CA THR A 454 -14.42 -6.00 5.45
C THR A 454 -13.08 -6.01 4.71
N PHE A 455 -12.53 -4.82 4.48
CA PHE A 455 -11.26 -4.65 3.76
C PHE A 455 -10.13 -5.46 4.42
N GLU A 456 -10.11 -5.48 5.75
CA GLU A 456 -9.15 -6.20 6.57
C GLU A 456 -9.33 -7.73 6.46
N GLU A 457 -10.58 -8.21 6.44
CA GLU A 457 -10.89 -9.63 6.24
C GLU A 457 -10.55 -10.10 4.81
N GLU A 458 -10.73 -9.24 3.80
CA GLU A 458 -10.37 -9.54 2.41
C GLU A 458 -8.84 -9.64 2.24
N VAL A 459 -8.09 -8.73 2.88
CA VAL A 459 -6.63 -8.76 2.92
C VAL A 459 -6.13 -10.01 3.65
N ALA A 460 -6.70 -10.35 4.82
CA ALA A 460 -6.33 -11.54 5.57
C ALA A 460 -6.62 -12.84 4.79
N ALA A 461 -7.78 -12.95 4.15
CA ALA A 461 -8.15 -14.13 3.35
C ALA A 461 -7.25 -14.32 2.10
N LEU A 462 -6.82 -13.23 1.46
CA LEU A 462 -5.92 -13.27 0.30
C LEU A 462 -4.46 -13.52 0.66
N ILE A 463 -4.04 -13.15 1.88
CA ILE A 463 -2.74 -13.51 2.46
C ILE A 463 -2.74 -15.02 2.78
N ALA A 464 -3.82 -15.52 3.40
CA ALA A 464 -3.95 -16.93 3.75
C ALA A 464 -4.05 -17.86 2.52
N ASN A 465 -4.60 -17.38 1.40
CA ASN A 465 -4.72 -18.16 0.15
C ASN A 465 -4.27 -17.35 -1.09
N PRO A 466 -2.96 -17.36 -1.44
CA PRO A 466 -2.41 -16.50 -2.48
C PRO A 466 -2.84 -16.84 -3.93
N GLY A 467 -3.52 -17.99 -4.14
CA GLY A 467 -3.91 -18.52 -5.46
C GLY A 467 -5.31 -18.13 -5.96
N THR A 468 -6.15 -17.48 -5.15
CA THR A 468 -7.56 -17.23 -5.52
C THR A 468 -7.65 -16.07 -6.52
N LYS A 469 -7.65 -16.39 -7.82
CA LYS A 469 -7.98 -15.42 -8.86
C LYS A 469 -9.42 -14.96 -8.65
N ARG A 470 -9.62 -13.65 -8.55
CA ARG A 470 -10.93 -13.02 -8.76
C ARG A 470 -11.46 -13.50 -10.12
N ARG A 471 -12.54 -14.29 -10.16
CA ARG A 471 -13.35 -14.43 -11.38
C ARG A 471 -13.86 -13.04 -11.71
N ARG A 472 -13.23 -12.37 -12.68
CA ARG A 472 -13.92 -11.32 -13.43
C ARG A 472 -15.09 -12.03 -14.11
N SER A 473 -16.31 -11.62 -13.82
CA SER A 473 -17.42 -11.83 -14.73
C SER A 473 -17.09 -11.08 -16.02
N SER A 474 -16.40 -11.76 -16.94
CA SER A 474 -16.30 -11.30 -18.32
C SER A 474 -17.68 -11.51 -18.93
N ALA A 475 -18.43 -10.42 -19.12
CA ALA A 475 -19.59 -10.46 -20.02
C ALA A 475 -19.11 -10.99 -21.39
N THR A 476 -19.80 -12.00 -21.88
CA THR A 476 -19.56 -12.67 -23.16
C THR A 476 -19.56 -11.64 -24.31
N PRO A 477 -18.76 -11.81 -25.38
CA PRO A 477 -18.61 -10.82 -26.46
C PRO A 477 -19.94 -10.41 -27.13
N VAL A 478 -20.93 -11.31 -27.10
CA VAL A 478 -22.27 -11.10 -27.67
C VAL A 478 -23.01 -9.92 -27.01
N ALA A 479 -22.88 -9.75 -25.69
CA ALA A 479 -23.55 -8.68 -24.95
C ALA A 479 -22.97 -7.29 -25.28
N LYS A 480 -21.67 -7.19 -25.60
CA LYS A 480 -21.03 -5.91 -25.96
C LYS A 480 -21.46 -5.44 -27.35
N VAL A 481 -21.52 -6.36 -28.32
CA VAL A 481 -21.94 -6.05 -29.70
C VAL A 481 -23.41 -5.61 -29.76
N GLN A 482 -24.28 -6.23 -28.95
CA GLN A 482 -25.70 -5.87 -28.91
C GLN A 482 -25.96 -4.53 -28.19
N VAL A 483 -25.24 -4.23 -27.10
CA VAL A 483 -25.33 -2.93 -26.41
C VAL A 483 -24.85 -1.77 -27.29
N GLU A 484 -23.85 -2.01 -28.15
CA GLU A 484 -23.32 -1.01 -29.07
C GLU A 484 -24.28 -0.75 -30.24
N ARG A 485 -24.99 -1.78 -30.72
CA ARG A 485 -26.06 -1.70 -31.72
C ARG A 485 -27.29 -0.93 -31.21
N VAL A 486 -27.66 -1.12 -29.93
CA VAL A 486 -28.73 -0.35 -29.25
C VAL A 486 -28.36 1.14 -29.15
N LYS A 487 -27.10 1.46 -28.89
CA LYS A 487 -26.63 2.86 -28.79
C LYS A 487 -26.54 3.56 -30.14
N THR A 488 -26.33 2.83 -31.24
CA THR A 488 -26.28 3.41 -32.59
C THR A 488 -27.67 3.65 -33.17
N LEU A 489 -28.64 2.75 -32.92
CA LEU A 489 -30.02 2.94 -33.39
C LEU A 489 -30.80 4.00 -32.59
N ALA A 490 -30.54 4.14 -31.29
CA ALA A 490 -31.17 5.17 -30.46
C ALA A 490 -30.68 6.61 -30.75
N ARG A 491 -29.66 6.78 -31.60
CA ARG A 491 -29.12 8.08 -32.00
C ARG A 491 -29.71 8.62 -33.31
N GLY A 492 -30.63 7.89 -33.95
CA GLY A 492 -31.10 8.20 -35.30
C GLY A 492 -32.54 8.70 -35.47
N SER A 493 -33.43 8.65 -34.47
CA SER A 493 -34.81 9.14 -34.63
C SER A 493 -35.27 9.97 -33.44
N GLU A 494 -35.98 11.08 -33.71
CA GLU A 494 -36.55 11.99 -32.71
C GLU A 494 -37.88 11.51 -32.14
N ASP A 495 -38.43 10.41 -32.68
CA ASP A 495 -39.73 9.88 -32.29
C ASP A 495 -39.64 8.84 -31.16
N ARG A 496 -40.50 9.00 -30.14
CA ARG A 496 -40.46 8.24 -28.88
C ARG A 496 -41.03 6.83 -29.07
N ASP A 497 -42.03 6.68 -29.92
CA ASP A 497 -42.76 5.41 -30.12
C ASP A 497 -41.92 4.41 -30.92
N GLU A 498 -41.13 4.88 -31.90
CA GLU A 498 -40.18 4.03 -32.64
C GLU A 498 -39.07 3.46 -31.74
N ARG A 499 -38.59 4.25 -30.78
CA ARG A 499 -37.56 3.81 -29.81
C ARG A 499 -38.08 2.73 -28.88
N GLU A 500 -39.36 2.79 -28.52
CA GLU A 500 -39.98 1.80 -27.66
C GLU A 500 -40.27 0.50 -28.43
N HIS A 501 -40.74 0.61 -29.66
CA HIS A 501 -40.99 -0.55 -30.53
C HIS A 501 -39.70 -1.30 -30.90
N ALA A 502 -38.58 -0.58 -31.09
CA ALA A 502 -37.26 -1.16 -31.31
C ALA A 502 -36.73 -1.85 -30.04
N ARG A 503 -37.01 -1.31 -28.85
CA ARG A 503 -36.64 -1.94 -27.57
C ARG A 503 -37.41 -3.23 -27.31
N LEU A 504 -38.70 -3.28 -27.64
CA LEU A 504 -39.54 -4.47 -27.46
C LEU A 504 -39.11 -5.63 -28.37
N ARG A 505 -38.79 -5.36 -29.65
CA ARG A 505 -38.27 -6.38 -30.58
C ARG A 505 -36.95 -7.00 -30.13
N ILE A 506 -36.04 -6.18 -29.58
CA ILE A 506 -34.76 -6.67 -29.06
C ILE A 506 -34.96 -7.50 -27.78
N LYS A 507 -35.97 -7.16 -26.97
CA LYS A 507 -36.32 -7.91 -25.76
C LYS A 507 -36.84 -9.32 -26.11
N GLU A 508 -37.61 -9.46 -27.20
CA GLU A 508 -38.01 -10.76 -27.78
C GLU A 508 -36.82 -11.55 -28.35
N GLU A 509 -35.93 -10.91 -29.12
CA GLU A 509 -34.75 -11.60 -29.68
C GLU A 509 -33.80 -12.15 -28.59
N VAL A 510 -33.67 -11.44 -27.47
CA VAL A 510 -32.86 -11.87 -26.31
C VAL A 510 -33.52 -13.02 -25.54
N THR A 511 -34.86 -13.05 -25.45
CA THR A 511 -35.57 -14.15 -24.76
C THR A 511 -35.57 -15.45 -25.56
N ILE A 512 -35.45 -15.37 -26.88
CA ILE A 512 -35.35 -16.55 -27.76
C ILE A 512 -33.95 -17.20 -27.69
N ALA A 513 -32.89 -16.43 -27.42
CA ALA A 513 -31.52 -16.94 -27.34
C ALA A 513 -31.19 -17.69 -26.03
N ASP A 514 -31.99 -17.50 -24.97
CA ASP A 514 -31.76 -18.09 -23.64
C ASP A 514 -32.48 -19.45 -23.43
N LYS A 515 -33.35 -19.84 -24.39
CA LYS A 515 -33.97 -21.18 -24.42
C LYS A 515 -33.18 -22.08 -25.38
N GLY A 516 -32.34 -22.94 -24.80
CA GLY A 516 -31.29 -23.70 -25.47
C GLY A 516 -31.67 -24.49 -26.73
N SER A 517 -30.66 -24.66 -27.60
CA SER A 517 -30.66 -25.55 -28.76
C SER A 517 -31.06 -26.99 -28.41
N PRO A 518 -31.87 -27.68 -29.24
CA PRO A 518 -32.26 -29.06 -29.00
C PRO A 518 -31.16 -30.06 -29.40
N ALA A 519 -31.23 -31.22 -28.75
CA ALA A 519 -30.33 -32.36 -28.81
C ALA A 519 -30.12 -32.98 -30.21
N GLN A 520 -28.93 -33.54 -30.45
CA GLN A 520 -28.63 -34.47 -31.54
C GLN A 520 -29.10 -35.92 -31.21
N PRO A 521 -29.48 -36.70 -32.24
CA PRO A 521 -29.34 -38.16 -32.21
C PRO A 521 -28.69 -38.70 -33.53
N PRO A 522 -28.44 -40.03 -33.73
CA PRO A 522 -27.07 -40.58 -33.68
C PRO A 522 -26.60 -41.39 -34.93
N THR A 523 -25.27 -41.64 -34.98
CA THR A 523 -24.52 -42.79 -35.54
C THR A 523 -24.46 -43.14 -37.06
N SER A 524 -23.20 -43.34 -37.49
CA SER A 524 -22.66 -44.42 -38.36
C SER A 524 -22.81 -44.35 -39.90
N THR A 525 -21.68 -44.18 -40.61
CA THR A 525 -21.04 -45.19 -41.49
C THR A 525 -19.82 -44.60 -42.25
N ARG A 526 -18.72 -45.35 -42.27
CA ARG A 526 -17.51 -45.21 -43.15
C ARG A 526 -17.76 -46.07 -44.42
N PRO A 527 -16.91 -46.16 -45.48
CA PRO A 527 -15.62 -45.50 -45.88
C PRO A 527 -15.57 -45.24 -47.45
N PRO A 528 -14.45 -45.38 -48.23
CA PRO A 528 -13.08 -44.82 -48.19
C PRO A 528 -12.58 -44.13 -49.51
N LEU A 529 -11.36 -43.55 -49.44
CA LEU A 529 -10.28 -43.46 -50.47
C LEU A 529 -10.47 -42.63 -51.77
N LYS A 530 -9.51 -41.71 -52.02
CA LYS A 530 -8.57 -41.80 -53.17
C LYS A 530 -7.40 -40.80 -53.09
N GLN A 531 -6.20 -41.33 -53.32
CA GLN A 531 -4.94 -40.65 -53.62
C GLN A 531 -4.94 -40.03 -55.03
N ARG A 532 -4.15 -38.97 -55.25
CA ARG A 532 -3.10 -38.82 -56.30
C ARG A 532 -2.54 -37.38 -56.27
N ARG A 533 -1.22 -37.20 -56.10
CA ARG A 533 -0.18 -36.95 -57.15
C ARG A 533 -0.38 -35.59 -57.85
N THR A 534 0.57 -34.70 -58.10
CA THR A 534 2.06 -34.78 -58.26
C THR A 534 2.58 -33.36 -58.62
N ASN A 535 3.87 -33.09 -58.33
CA ASN A 535 4.86 -32.33 -59.14
C ASN A 535 4.61 -30.82 -59.40
N SER A 536 5.57 -29.92 -59.64
CA SER A 536 7.05 -29.87 -59.69
C SER A 536 7.42 -28.41 -60.09
N ALA A 537 8.72 -28.09 -60.02
CA ALA A 537 9.46 -26.95 -60.58
C ALA A 537 9.53 -25.68 -59.69
N ALA A 538 10.66 -25.35 -59.05
CA ALA A 538 12.03 -25.10 -59.50
C ALA A 538 12.18 -23.82 -60.34
N SER A 539 12.82 -22.80 -59.75
CA SER A 539 13.83 -22.01 -60.45
C SER A 539 14.84 -21.46 -59.45
N VAL A 540 16.07 -21.33 -59.93
CA VAL A 540 17.36 -21.37 -59.23
C VAL A 540 18.20 -20.20 -59.71
N ARG A 541 19.10 -19.70 -58.83
CA ARG A 541 20.34 -18.93 -59.08
C ARG A 541 20.17 -17.45 -59.46
N LYS A 542 21.07 -16.50 -59.10
CA LYS A 542 22.52 -16.47 -58.77
C LYS A 542 22.77 -15.13 -58.01
N SER A 543 23.42 -15.09 -56.83
CA SER A 543 24.87 -14.98 -56.52
C SER A 543 25.59 -13.64 -56.81
N ARG A 544 26.21 -13.05 -55.77
CA ARG A 544 27.57 -12.44 -55.64
C ARG A 544 27.52 -11.36 -54.55
N SER A 545 28.16 -11.46 -53.37
CA SER A 545 29.58 -11.59 -52.96
C SER A 545 30.43 -10.31 -53.09
N ARG A 546 30.82 -9.73 -51.94
CA ARG A 546 32.09 -9.01 -51.59
C ARG A 546 31.87 -8.34 -50.22
N SER A 547 32.47 -8.71 -49.08
CA SER A 547 33.89 -8.71 -48.63
C SER A 547 34.55 -7.31 -48.57
N GLY A 548 34.94 -6.88 -47.36
CA GLY A 548 35.75 -5.70 -47.06
C GLY A 548 35.70 -5.38 -45.55
N THR A 549 36.44 -6.08 -44.69
CA THR A 549 37.78 -5.75 -44.15
C THR A 549 37.78 -4.58 -43.15
N ILE A 550 38.02 -4.93 -41.88
CA ILE A 550 38.41 -4.03 -40.78
C ILE A 550 39.95 -3.94 -40.79
N LYS A 551 40.49 -2.74 -40.58
CA LYS A 551 41.88 -2.48 -40.19
C LYS A 551 41.89 -1.53 -38.99
N GLU A 552 42.80 -1.83 -38.07
CA GLU A 552 43.11 -1.18 -36.81
C GLU A 552 43.91 0.14 -36.97
N GLU A 553 44.03 0.83 -35.83
CA GLU A 553 45.06 1.80 -35.39
C GLU A 553 45.11 3.20 -36.03
N GLU A 554 44.72 4.21 -35.24
CA GLU A 554 45.65 5.13 -34.55
C GLU A 554 44.99 5.77 -33.31
#